data_AF-A0A397I2J6-F1
#
_entry.id   AF-A0A397I2J6-F1
#
_cell.length_a   1.000
_cell.length_b   1.000
_cell.length_c   1.000
_cell.angle_alpha   90.00
_cell.angle_beta   90.00
_cell.angle_gamma   90.00
#
_symmetry.space_group_name_H-M   'P 1'
#
loop_
_entity.id
_entity.type
_entity.pdbx_description
1 polymer ?
#
loop_
_entity_poly.entity_id
_entity_poly.type
_entity_poly.pdbx_seq_one_letter_code
_entity_poly.pdbx_strand_id
1 'polypeptide(L)'
;MKIKNHGSWCPGCRRIKSLNLEIAKQIAHDRNGKCLSTEYKNSNAPMQWQCVMGYKWNATLSSIRAGRYRNGKCLSIEYKNLETDLIWSCAEGHEWYAPLNRIKNQNAWCPYCSKYKRENLCREIVSKYLGPPSKIRQPEFLKTPEHPSGLYLDIYYPEYGFAIEVQGEQHKYYIEFFHRGNPNNFIKQQERDQHKKDLCEENWIVLRYVWYYEDPYVIILKHLRELYLIE
;
A
#
# COMPACT_ATOMS: atom_id res chain seq x y z
N MET A 1 28.88 -10.74 -26.21
CA MET A 1 28.27 -9.55 -26.84
C MET A 1 26.76 -9.65 -26.74
N LYS A 2 26.10 -8.50 -26.52
CA LYS A 2 24.69 -8.36 -26.11
C LYS A 2 23.70 -8.88 -27.16
N ILE A 3 22.81 -9.79 -26.79
CA ILE A 3 21.59 -10.08 -27.56
C ILE A 3 20.48 -9.16 -27.05
N LYS A 4 20.13 -8.15 -27.86
CA LYS A 4 19.02 -7.24 -27.58
C LYS A 4 17.70 -7.94 -27.96
N ASN A 5 16.94 -8.34 -26.94
CA ASN A 5 15.54 -8.74 -27.09
C ASN A 5 14.66 -7.49 -27.24
N HIS A 6 14.16 -7.23 -28.44
CA HIS A 6 12.99 -6.39 -28.64
C HIS A 6 11.94 -7.16 -29.44
N GLY A 7 11.07 -7.86 -28.70
CA GLY A 7 9.93 -8.59 -29.23
C GLY A 7 8.85 -7.65 -29.78
N SER A 8 8.99 -7.23 -31.04
CA SER A 8 7.95 -6.45 -31.72
C SER A 8 7.78 -6.83 -33.19
N TRP A 9 7.52 -8.11 -33.46
CA TRP A 9 7.38 -8.62 -34.83
C TRP A 9 6.11 -9.46 -35.07
N CYS A 10 4.98 -9.09 -34.46
CA CYS A 10 3.67 -9.61 -34.88
C CYS A 10 2.67 -8.46 -35.07
N PRO A 11 2.27 -8.15 -36.32
CA PRO A 11 1.29 -7.10 -36.63
C PRO A 11 -0.13 -7.38 -36.08
N GLY A 12 -0.46 -8.64 -35.79
CA GLY A 12 -1.76 -9.04 -35.23
C GLY A 12 -1.88 -8.88 -33.71
N CYS A 13 -0.77 -8.98 -32.96
CA CYS A 13 -0.77 -8.93 -31.49
C CYS A 13 -0.51 -7.54 -30.90
N ARG A 14 -0.20 -6.53 -31.73
CA ARG A 14 0.08 -5.16 -31.27
C ARG A 14 -1.17 -4.28 -31.25
N ARG A 15 -2.22 -4.69 -30.51
CA ARG A 15 -3.30 -3.77 -30.11
C ARG A 15 -3.05 -3.25 -28.70
N ILE A 16 -1.98 -2.46 -28.54
CA ILE A 16 -1.98 -1.47 -27.45
C ILE A 16 -3.04 -0.46 -27.88
N LYS A 17 -4.26 -0.54 -27.31
CA LYS A 17 -5.30 0.48 -27.56
C LYS A 17 -4.65 1.85 -27.35
N SER A 18 -4.57 2.65 -28.41
CA SER A 18 -3.99 3.98 -28.35
C SER A 18 -4.78 4.79 -27.32
N LEU A 19 -4.08 5.39 -26.36
CA LEU A 19 -4.71 6.28 -25.39
C LEU A 19 -5.45 7.38 -26.16
N ASN A 20 -6.75 7.50 -25.91
CA ASN A 20 -7.64 8.43 -26.59
C ASN A 20 -8.73 8.91 -25.63
N LEU A 21 -9.56 9.85 -26.10
CA LEU A 21 -10.61 10.46 -25.29
C LEU A 21 -11.65 9.43 -24.81
N GLU A 22 -11.98 8.43 -25.62
CA GLU A 22 -12.95 7.39 -25.25
C GLU A 22 -12.44 6.53 -24.10
N ILE A 23 -11.15 6.22 -24.06
CA ILE A 23 -10.53 5.55 -22.91
C ILE A 23 -10.61 6.43 -21.66
N ALA A 24 -10.41 7.74 -21.80
CA ALA A 24 -10.55 8.67 -20.66
C ALA A 24 -11.98 8.67 -20.11
N LYS A 25 -13.00 8.73 -21.00
CA LYS A 25 -14.41 8.65 -20.61
C LYS A 25 -14.77 7.31 -19.99
N GLN A 26 -14.32 6.20 -20.57
CA GLN A 26 -14.57 4.86 -20.04
C GLN A 26 -13.97 4.70 -18.64
N ILE A 27 -12.71 5.11 -18.44
CA ILE A 27 -12.06 5.05 -17.13
C ILE A 27 -12.79 5.92 -16.10
N ALA A 28 -13.30 7.08 -16.51
CA ALA A 28 -14.10 7.92 -15.62
C ALA A 28 -15.42 7.21 -15.26
N HIS A 29 -16.12 6.66 -16.26
CA HIS A 29 -17.39 5.95 -16.09
C HIS A 29 -17.23 4.72 -15.17
N ASP A 30 -16.25 3.86 -15.42
CA ASP A 30 -15.94 2.67 -14.61
C ASP A 30 -15.63 3.01 -13.14
N ARG A 31 -15.31 4.28 -12.86
CA ARG A 31 -15.00 4.82 -11.53
C ARG A 31 -16.09 5.75 -11.00
N ASN A 32 -17.30 5.68 -11.54
CA ASN A 32 -18.45 6.51 -11.18
C ASN A 32 -18.17 8.03 -11.29
N GLY A 33 -17.26 8.42 -12.17
CA GLY A 33 -16.91 9.80 -12.47
C GLY A 33 -17.20 10.16 -13.93
N LYS A 34 -16.82 11.38 -14.32
CA LYS A 34 -16.94 11.88 -15.70
C LYS A 34 -15.61 12.49 -16.14
N CYS A 35 -15.23 12.24 -17.39
CA CYS A 35 -14.22 13.03 -18.06
C CYS A 35 -14.94 14.24 -18.68
N LEU A 36 -14.59 15.44 -18.26
CA LEU A 36 -15.21 16.70 -18.73
C LEU A 36 -14.48 17.30 -19.93
N SER A 37 -13.26 16.83 -20.23
CA SER A 37 -12.53 17.25 -21.41
C SER A 37 -13.23 16.80 -22.68
N THR A 38 -13.32 17.70 -23.65
CA THR A 38 -13.86 17.45 -25.00
C THR A 38 -12.79 17.04 -26.00
N GLU A 39 -11.51 17.26 -25.67
CA GLU A 39 -10.37 16.99 -26.53
C GLU A 39 -9.28 16.19 -25.80
N TYR A 40 -8.60 15.33 -26.54
CA TYR A 40 -7.41 14.61 -26.06
C TYR A 40 -6.19 15.02 -26.88
N LYS A 41 -5.23 15.68 -26.24
CA LYS A 41 -3.98 16.10 -26.87
C LYS A 41 -2.92 15.00 -26.82
N ASN A 42 -2.61 14.52 -25.62
CA ASN A 42 -1.72 13.39 -25.37
C ASN A 42 -1.88 12.92 -23.91
N SER A 43 -1.22 11.80 -23.57
CA SER A 43 -1.39 11.15 -22.27
C SER A 43 -0.91 11.97 -21.06
N ASN A 44 -0.04 12.97 -21.29
CA ASN A 44 0.52 13.84 -20.25
C ASN A 44 -0.09 15.24 -20.26
N ALA A 45 -1.01 15.52 -21.18
CA ALA A 45 -1.76 16.77 -21.17
C ALA A 45 -2.80 16.76 -20.03
N PRO A 46 -3.01 17.89 -19.34
CA PRO A 46 -4.03 17.99 -18.31
C PRO A 46 -5.43 17.85 -18.94
N MET A 47 -6.26 17.02 -18.32
CA MET A 47 -7.67 16.82 -18.65
C MET A 47 -8.52 17.16 -17.43
N GLN A 48 -9.76 17.58 -17.66
CA GLN A 48 -10.74 17.85 -16.62
C GLN A 48 -11.56 16.60 -16.29
N TRP A 49 -11.76 16.37 -15.01
CA TRP A 49 -12.44 15.20 -14.47
C TRP A 49 -13.44 15.64 -13.41
N GLN A 50 -14.47 14.82 -13.20
CA GLN A 50 -15.48 14.99 -12.17
C GLN A 50 -15.70 13.66 -11.44
N CYS A 51 -15.84 13.67 -10.13
CA CYS A 51 -16.16 12.46 -9.35
C CYS A 51 -17.68 12.35 -9.13
N VAL A 52 -18.12 11.23 -8.55
CA VAL A 52 -19.53 10.97 -8.22
C VAL A 52 -20.17 12.07 -7.37
N MET A 53 -19.39 12.74 -6.50
CA MET A 53 -19.85 13.84 -5.65
C MET A 53 -19.85 15.21 -6.36
N GLY A 54 -19.47 15.26 -7.64
CA GLY A 54 -19.54 16.46 -8.46
C GLY A 54 -18.29 17.36 -8.43
N TYR A 55 -17.29 17.06 -7.60
CA TYR A 55 -16.03 17.82 -7.55
C TYR A 55 -15.23 17.70 -8.84
N LYS A 56 -14.66 18.81 -9.30
CA LYS A 56 -13.91 18.91 -10.55
C LYS A 56 -12.41 19.10 -10.29
N TRP A 57 -11.55 18.42 -11.04
CA TRP A 57 -10.10 18.60 -10.95
C TRP A 57 -9.39 18.40 -12.30
N ASN A 58 -8.14 18.83 -12.37
CA ASN A 58 -7.25 18.61 -13.51
C ASN A 58 -6.27 17.46 -13.23
N ALA A 59 -6.17 16.50 -14.14
CA ALA A 59 -5.19 15.41 -14.08
C ALA A 59 -4.88 14.89 -15.48
N THR A 60 -3.72 14.26 -15.68
CA THR A 60 -3.36 13.64 -16.96
C THR A 60 -3.99 12.26 -17.11
N LEU A 61 -4.28 11.83 -18.35
CA LEU A 61 -4.77 10.46 -18.59
C LEU A 61 -3.77 9.40 -18.12
N SER A 62 -2.47 9.67 -18.24
CA SER A 62 -1.40 8.80 -17.75
C SER A 62 -1.46 8.59 -16.24
N SER A 63 -1.73 9.65 -15.45
CA SER A 63 -1.82 9.57 -13.99
C SER A 63 -3.12 8.89 -13.53
N ILE A 64 -4.23 9.16 -14.23
CA ILE A 64 -5.52 8.49 -14.00
C ILE A 64 -5.44 6.99 -14.32
N ARG A 65 -4.74 6.59 -15.38
CA ARG A 65 -4.52 5.18 -15.72
C ARG A 65 -3.56 4.48 -14.76
N ALA A 66 -2.49 5.16 -14.35
CA ALA A 66 -1.48 4.62 -13.42
C ALA A 66 -1.96 4.50 -11.97
N GLY A 67 -3.26 4.68 -11.68
CA GLY A 67 -3.80 4.58 -10.33
C GLY A 67 -3.33 5.68 -9.37
N ARG A 68 -2.75 6.78 -9.88
CA ARG A 68 -2.36 7.94 -9.05
C ARG A 68 -3.55 8.81 -8.64
N TYR A 69 -4.78 8.36 -8.92
CA TYR A 69 -5.98 8.90 -8.31
C TYR A 69 -6.30 8.06 -7.08
N ARG A 70 -6.21 8.68 -5.91
CA ARG A 70 -6.24 7.95 -4.65
C ARG A 70 -7.67 7.62 -4.16
N ASN A 71 -8.63 7.63 -5.09
CA ASN A 71 -10.06 7.25 -5.05
C ASN A 71 -10.73 7.29 -3.66
N GLY A 72 -10.46 8.36 -2.91
CA GLY A 72 -10.91 8.51 -1.55
C GLY A 72 -11.80 9.73 -1.37
N LYS A 73 -12.55 9.72 -0.27
CA LYS A 73 -13.57 10.71 0.05
C LYS A 73 -13.21 11.40 1.35
N CYS A 74 -13.54 12.69 1.47
CA CYS A 74 -13.63 13.33 2.78
C CYS A 74 -15.00 12.97 3.37
N LEU A 75 -15.04 12.47 4.60
CA LEU A 75 -16.24 12.11 5.34
C LEU A 75 -16.68 13.20 6.33
N SER A 76 -15.80 14.17 6.63
CA SER A 76 -16.17 15.31 7.47
C SER A 76 -17.20 16.19 6.79
N ILE A 77 -18.28 16.48 7.52
CA ILE A 77 -19.36 17.38 7.10
C ILE A 77 -19.02 18.86 7.31
N GLU A 78 -18.13 19.17 8.25
CA GLU A 78 -17.72 20.53 8.59
C GLU A 78 -16.26 20.76 8.21
N TYR A 79 -16.00 21.92 7.60
CA TYR A 79 -14.65 22.39 7.28
C TYR A 79 -14.41 23.73 7.97
N LYS A 80 -13.41 23.77 8.85
CA LYS A 80 -13.04 25.00 9.58
C LYS A 80 -11.87 25.71 8.91
N ASN A 81 -10.75 25.00 8.72
CA ASN A 81 -9.57 25.54 8.04
C ASN A 81 -8.65 24.42 7.52
N LEU A 82 -7.50 24.81 6.98
CA LEU A 82 -6.53 23.90 6.36
C LEU A 82 -5.77 23.01 7.36
N GLU A 83 -5.78 23.37 8.65
CA GLU A 83 -5.01 22.73 9.73
C GLU A 83 -5.87 21.85 10.64
N THR A 84 -7.19 22.01 10.60
CA THR A 84 -8.12 21.14 11.31
C THR A 84 -8.22 19.77 10.65
N ASP A 85 -8.20 18.73 11.46
CA ASP A 85 -8.37 17.35 11.00
C ASP A 85 -9.75 17.15 10.36
N LEU A 86 -9.73 16.50 9.20
CA LEU A 86 -10.90 15.97 8.51
C LEU A 86 -10.79 14.45 8.48
N ILE A 87 -11.93 13.78 8.41
CA ILE A 87 -12.03 12.34 8.22
C ILE A 87 -11.94 12.06 6.73
N TRP A 88 -11.09 11.12 6.33
CA TRP A 88 -10.87 10.70 4.96
C TRP A 88 -11.06 9.20 4.82
N SER A 89 -11.54 8.72 3.68
CA SER A 89 -11.65 7.31 3.29
C SER A 89 -10.84 7.06 2.03
N CYS A 90 -10.09 5.95 1.85
CA CYS A 90 -9.43 5.61 0.57
C CYS A 90 -10.31 4.70 -0.30
N ALA A 91 -9.80 4.37 -1.49
CA ALA A 91 -10.42 3.43 -2.43
C ALA A 91 -10.76 2.09 -1.78
N GLU A 92 -9.87 1.63 -0.90
CA GLU A 92 -9.95 0.36 -0.17
C GLU A 92 -10.80 0.47 1.12
N GLY A 93 -11.51 1.58 1.32
CA GLY A 93 -12.41 1.77 2.46
C GLY A 93 -11.75 2.15 3.78
N HIS A 94 -10.42 2.31 3.84
CA HIS A 94 -9.77 2.71 5.09
C HIS A 94 -10.06 4.16 5.44
N GLU A 95 -10.47 4.40 6.70
CA GLU A 95 -10.76 5.73 7.24
C GLU A 95 -9.61 6.27 8.10
N TRP A 96 -9.24 7.55 7.96
CA TRP A 96 -8.23 8.21 8.81
C TRP A 96 -8.48 9.70 8.99
N TYR A 97 -7.90 10.26 10.06
CA TYR A 97 -7.88 11.70 10.30
C TYR A 97 -6.64 12.36 9.68
N ALA A 98 -6.83 13.45 8.96
CA ALA A 98 -5.73 14.30 8.50
C ALA A 98 -6.23 15.71 8.15
N PRO A 99 -5.37 16.73 8.30
CA PRO A 99 -5.72 18.07 7.86
C PRO A 99 -5.63 18.20 6.33
N LEU A 100 -6.45 19.09 5.75
CA LEU A 100 -6.52 19.28 4.31
C LEU A 100 -5.16 19.74 3.73
N ASN A 101 -4.35 20.49 4.47
CA ASN A 101 -3.00 20.90 4.04
C ASN A 101 -2.06 19.70 3.82
N ARG A 102 -2.11 18.66 4.66
CA ARG A 102 -1.29 17.45 4.53
C ARG A 102 -1.67 16.69 3.27
N ILE A 103 -2.97 16.55 3.02
CA ILE A 103 -3.50 15.83 1.87
C ILE A 103 -3.20 16.57 0.57
N LYS A 104 -3.43 17.90 0.53
CA LYS A 104 -3.31 18.73 -0.66
C LYS A 104 -1.86 19.12 -0.98
N ASN A 105 -1.09 19.59 0.00
CA ASN A 105 0.20 20.24 -0.22
C ASN A 105 1.39 19.32 0.06
N GLN A 106 1.26 18.38 1.01
CA GLN A 106 2.36 17.49 1.41
C GLN A 106 2.29 16.10 0.76
N ASN A 107 1.36 15.91 -0.19
CA ASN A 107 1.13 14.64 -0.87
C ASN A 107 0.91 13.46 0.10
N ALA A 108 0.46 13.73 1.34
CA ALA A 108 0.05 12.71 2.29
C ALA A 108 -1.24 12.03 1.80
N TRP A 109 -1.42 10.76 2.14
CA TRP A 109 -2.65 10.03 1.85
C TRP A 109 -2.85 8.96 2.89
N CYS A 110 -3.95 8.23 2.75
CA CYS A 110 -4.23 6.96 3.39
C CYS A 110 -2.95 6.24 3.79
N PRO A 111 -2.69 6.18 5.10
CA PRO A 111 -1.48 5.54 5.60
C PRO A 111 -1.51 4.03 5.34
N TYR A 112 -2.71 3.48 5.10
CA TYR A 112 -2.93 2.05 4.88
C TYR A 112 -2.69 1.62 3.42
N CYS A 113 -2.98 2.52 2.46
CA CYS A 113 -3.00 2.24 1.01
C CYS A 113 -1.57 2.29 0.35
N SER A 114 -0.47 2.22 1.11
CA SER A 114 0.91 2.01 0.60
C SER A 114 1.69 1.09 1.53
N LYS A 115 2.29 0.02 0.99
CA LYS A 115 3.06 -0.97 1.76
C LYS A 115 4.09 -0.31 2.67
N TYR A 116 4.87 0.62 2.11
CA TYR A 116 5.88 1.38 2.87
C TYR A 116 5.29 2.43 3.82
N LYS A 117 4.11 2.99 3.52
CA LYS A 117 3.47 3.96 4.43
C LYS A 117 2.89 3.29 5.66
N ARG A 118 2.31 2.10 5.53
CA ARG A 118 1.74 1.38 6.67
C ARG A 118 2.83 0.81 7.56
N GLU A 119 3.86 0.24 6.95
CA GLU A 119 5.07 -0.20 7.66
C GLU A 119 5.73 0.97 8.43
N ASN A 120 5.89 2.13 7.78
CA ASN A 120 6.42 3.33 8.43
C ASN A 120 5.50 3.85 9.53
N LEU A 121 4.18 3.87 9.32
CA LEU A 121 3.23 4.28 10.35
C LEU A 121 3.31 3.34 11.57
N CYS A 122 3.31 2.03 11.36
CA CYS A 122 3.44 1.06 12.44
C CYS A 122 4.77 1.27 13.19
N ARG A 123 5.85 1.51 12.45
CA ARG A 123 7.17 1.83 13.01
C ARG A 123 7.14 3.09 13.86
N GLU A 124 6.56 4.18 13.36
CA GLU A 124 6.40 5.44 14.09
C GLU A 124 5.58 5.27 15.37
N ILE A 125 4.48 4.51 15.31
CA ILE A 125 3.62 4.25 16.47
C ILE A 125 4.39 3.49 17.55
N VAL A 126 4.99 2.34 17.22
CA VAL A 126 5.76 1.54 18.21
C VAL A 126 6.92 2.35 18.77
N SER A 127 7.59 3.15 17.92
CA SER A 127 8.74 3.95 18.33
C SER A 127 8.42 5.02 19.37
N LYS A 128 7.16 5.49 19.43
CA LYS A 128 6.73 6.43 20.49
C LYS A 128 6.74 5.80 21.88
N TYR A 129 6.57 4.49 21.98
CA TYR A 129 6.50 3.75 23.24
C TYR A 129 7.84 3.13 23.61
N LEU A 130 8.54 2.55 22.64
CA LEU A 130 9.73 1.72 22.90
C LEU A 130 11.04 2.33 22.40
N GLY A 131 10.99 3.49 21.75
CA GLY A 131 12.13 4.03 20.99
C GLY A 131 12.32 3.35 19.63
N PRO A 132 13.33 3.76 18.85
CA PRO A 132 13.51 3.25 17.48
C PRO A 132 13.78 1.74 17.45
N PRO A 133 13.23 0.98 16.49
CA PRO A 133 13.51 -0.45 16.35
C PRO A 133 14.95 -0.70 15.90
N SER A 134 15.36 -1.97 15.96
CA SER A 134 16.63 -2.42 15.43
C SER A 134 16.82 -2.04 13.96
N LYS A 135 18.05 -1.61 13.63
CA LYS A 135 18.47 -1.38 12.24
C LYS A 135 18.66 -2.69 11.47
N ILE A 136 18.88 -3.80 12.17
CA ILE A 136 19.07 -5.12 11.58
C ILE A 136 17.69 -5.74 11.34
N ARG A 137 17.25 -5.77 10.09
CA ARG A 137 15.94 -6.35 9.72
C ARG A 137 16.01 -7.80 9.26
N GLN A 138 17.21 -8.35 9.09
CA GLN A 138 17.45 -9.74 8.70
C GLN A 138 18.42 -10.35 9.72
N PRO A 139 17.94 -10.66 10.93
CA PRO A 139 18.78 -11.32 11.92
C PRO A 139 19.30 -12.66 11.39
N GLU A 140 20.47 -13.09 11.88
CA GLU A 140 21.17 -14.28 11.39
C GLU A 140 20.31 -15.55 11.43
N PHE A 141 19.45 -15.69 12.45
CA PHE A 141 18.57 -16.85 12.60
C PHE A 141 17.51 -16.98 11.50
N LEU A 142 17.29 -15.95 10.68
CA LEU A 142 16.38 -16.00 9.54
C LEU A 142 17.04 -16.44 8.23
N LYS A 143 18.34 -16.78 8.24
CA LYS A 143 19.05 -17.32 7.08
C LYS A 143 18.70 -18.78 6.87
N THR A 144 18.35 -19.12 5.63
CA THR A 144 18.11 -20.50 5.19
C THR A 144 18.92 -20.80 3.93
N PRO A 145 19.08 -22.07 3.53
CA PRO A 145 19.70 -22.41 2.24
C PRO A 145 19.03 -21.71 1.05
N GLU A 146 17.70 -21.54 1.09
CA GLU A 146 16.91 -20.84 0.06
C GLU A 146 17.03 -19.31 0.16
N HIS A 147 17.32 -18.80 1.36
CA HIS A 147 17.44 -17.39 1.68
C HIS A 147 18.74 -17.09 2.44
N PRO A 148 19.91 -17.15 1.78
CA PRO A 148 21.21 -17.02 2.44
C PRO A 148 21.45 -15.62 3.04
N SER A 149 20.73 -14.60 2.54
CA SER A 149 20.73 -13.25 3.12
C SER A 149 19.75 -13.06 4.29
N GLY A 150 18.92 -14.07 4.58
CA GLY A 150 17.90 -14.03 5.62
C GLY A 150 16.55 -13.51 5.16
N LEU A 151 15.48 -14.00 5.78
CA LEU A 151 14.16 -13.39 5.68
C LEU A 151 14.13 -12.04 6.43
N TYR A 152 13.28 -11.12 5.96
CA TYR A 152 13.11 -9.79 6.57
C TYR A 152 12.02 -9.79 7.63
N LEU A 153 12.24 -9.03 8.69
CA LEU A 153 11.24 -8.55 9.65
C LEU A 153 10.97 -7.07 9.41
N ASP A 154 9.69 -6.68 9.38
CA ASP A 154 9.31 -5.28 9.12
C ASP A 154 9.72 -4.35 10.27
N ILE A 155 9.39 -4.73 11.51
CA ILE A 155 9.74 -3.98 12.73
C ILE A 155 10.27 -4.99 13.74
N TYR A 156 11.52 -4.84 14.16
CA TYR A 156 12.20 -5.82 15.02
C TYR A 156 12.77 -5.16 16.27
N TYR A 157 12.43 -5.72 17.43
CA TYR A 157 12.92 -5.31 18.74
C TYR A 157 13.54 -6.53 19.46
N PRO A 158 14.82 -6.86 19.14
CA PRO A 158 15.51 -7.99 19.75
C PRO A 158 15.56 -7.89 21.29
N GLU A 159 15.73 -6.69 21.82
CA GLU A 159 15.82 -6.42 23.26
C GLU A 159 14.54 -6.77 24.03
N TYR A 160 13.39 -6.73 23.34
CA TYR A 160 12.08 -7.08 23.90
C TYR A 160 11.59 -8.44 23.41
N GLY A 161 12.41 -9.19 22.64
CA GLY A 161 12.07 -10.52 22.15
C GLY A 161 10.84 -10.56 21.22
N PHE A 162 10.59 -9.53 20.41
CA PHE A 162 9.44 -9.53 19.50
C PHE A 162 9.70 -8.82 18.17
N ALA A 163 8.85 -9.14 17.19
CA ALA A 163 8.80 -8.49 15.90
C ALA A 163 7.35 -8.27 15.45
N ILE A 164 7.11 -7.24 14.64
CA ILE A 164 5.83 -6.98 13.98
C ILE A 164 6.00 -7.14 12.47
N GLU A 165 5.07 -7.87 11.85
CA GLU A 165 4.90 -8.01 10.40
C GLU A 165 3.62 -7.29 9.94
N VAL A 166 3.73 -6.42 8.95
CA VAL A 166 2.62 -5.64 8.42
C VAL A 166 2.04 -6.36 7.20
N GLN A 167 0.93 -7.05 7.41
CA GLN A 167 0.37 -7.96 6.43
C GLN A 167 -0.64 -7.28 5.51
N GLY A 168 -0.46 -7.48 4.19
CA GLY A 168 -1.42 -7.08 3.16
C GLY A 168 -2.40 -8.19 2.79
N GLU A 169 -3.43 -7.87 2.02
CA GLU A 169 -4.45 -8.82 1.57
C GLU A 169 -3.87 -10.02 0.83
N GLN A 170 -2.75 -9.81 0.11
CA GLN A 170 -2.05 -10.87 -0.63
C GLN A 170 -1.52 -12.01 0.26
N HIS A 171 -1.34 -11.80 1.57
CA HIS A 171 -0.92 -12.86 2.49
C HIS A 171 -2.09 -13.77 2.92
N LYS A 172 -3.33 -13.30 2.75
CA LYS A 172 -4.54 -14.05 3.11
C LYS A 172 -5.20 -14.68 1.90
N TYR A 173 -5.17 -14.01 0.76
CA TYR A 173 -5.86 -14.44 -0.45
C TYR A 173 -4.95 -14.45 -1.66
N TYR A 174 -5.20 -15.41 -2.55
CA TYR A 174 -4.63 -15.36 -3.89
C TYR A 174 -5.21 -14.17 -4.65
N ILE A 175 -4.36 -13.20 -4.94
CA ILE A 175 -4.66 -12.08 -5.83
C ILE A 175 -3.79 -12.19 -7.07
N GLU A 176 -4.40 -12.28 -8.25
CA GLU A 176 -3.73 -12.52 -9.53
C GLU A 176 -2.57 -11.54 -9.78
N PHE A 177 -2.81 -10.25 -9.50
CA PHE A 177 -1.83 -9.18 -9.65
C PHE A 177 -0.57 -9.41 -8.80
N PHE A 178 -0.72 -9.76 -7.51
CA PHE A 178 0.40 -9.95 -6.59
C PHE A 178 1.13 -11.27 -6.81
N HIS A 179 0.42 -12.29 -7.30
CA HIS A 179 0.96 -13.63 -7.53
C HIS A 179 1.33 -13.90 -8.99
N ARG A 180 1.32 -12.87 -9.85
CA ARG A 180 1.68 -12.93 -11.27
C ARG A 180 0.90 -13.99 -12.06
N GLY A 181 -0.39 -14.14 -11.73
CA GLY A 181 -1.24 -15.14 -12.38
C GLY A 181 -0.93 -16.60 -12.02
N ASN A 182 -0.03 -16.88 -11.06
CA ASN A 182 0.35 -18.25 -10.70
C ASN A 182 0.03 -18.57 -9.23
N PRO A 183 -0.98 -19.43 -8.95
CA PRO A 183 -1.34 -19.85 -7.60
C PRO A 183 -0.19 -20.47 -6.80
N ASN A 184 0.79 -21.10 -7.45
CA ASN A 184 1.94 -21.67 -6.78
C ASN A 184 2.81 -20.60 -6.08
N ASN A 185 2.77 -19.34 -6.56
CA ASN A 185 3.46 -18.25 -5.88
C ASN A 185 2.81 -17.88 -4.55
N PHE A 186 1.49 -18.09 -4.41
CA PHE A 186 0.78 -17.89 -3.15
C PHE A 186 1.10 -19.02 -2.17
N ILE A 187 1.12 -20.27 -2.64
CA ILE A 187 1.53 -21.42 -1.81
C ILE A 187 2.96 -21.21 -1.27
N LYS A 188 3.91 -20.87 -2.14
CA LYS A 188 5.29 -20.55 -1.72
C LYS A 188 5.37 -19.37 -0.77
N GLN A 189 4.49 -18.37 -0.91
CA GLN A 189 4.41 -17.27 0.03
C GLN A 189 3.93 -17.75 1.40
N GLN A 190 2.89 -18.57 1.47
CA GLN A 190 2.38 -19.14 2.71
C GLN A 190 3.42 -20.04 3.40
N GLU A 191 4.10 -20.90 2.66
CA GLU A 191 5.19 -21.75 3.17
C GLU A 191 6.30 -20.89 3.78
N ARG A 192 6.70 -19.81 3.09
CA ARG A 192 7.71 -18.88 3.60
C ARG A 192 7.25 -18.12 4.84
N ASP A 193 5.98 -17.70 4.88
CA ASP A 193 5.42 -16.98 6.03
C ASP A 193 5.33 -17.89 7.27
N GLN A 194 5.01 -19.18 7.08
CA GLN A 194 5.04 -20.19 8.14
C GLN A 194 6.48 -20.45 8.61
N HIS A 195 7.41 -20.68 7.68
CA HIS A 195 8.80 -20.93 8.04
C HIS A 195 9.44 -19.74 8.79
N LYS A 196 9.11 -18.51 8.41
CA LYS A 196 9.51 -17.31 9.16
C LYS A 196 8.99 -17.36 10.61
N LYS A 197 7.72 -17.74 10.79
CA LYS A 197 7.10 -17.85 12.11
C LYS A 197 7.82 -18.89 12.97
N ASP A 198 8.11 -20.06 12.41
CA ASP A 198 8.81 -21.15 13.10
C ASP A 198 10.22 -20.71 13.53
N LEU A 199 10.99 -20.08 12.63
CA LEU A 199 12.32 -19.55 12.96
C LEU A 199 12.28 -18.47 14.05
N CYS A 200 11.26 -17.61 14.07
CA CYS A 200 11.07 -16.65 15.14
C CYS A 200 10.79 -17.34 16.48
N GLU A 201 9.91 -18.34 16.50
CA GLU A 201 9.56 -19.10 17.70
C GLU A 201 10.75 -19.86 18.28
N GLU A 202 11.52 -20.55 17.44
CA GLU A 202 12.76 -21.25 17.83
C GLU A 202 13.81 -20.33 18.45
N ASN A 203 13.77 -19.03 18.11
CA ASN A 203 14.71 -18.01 18.58
C ASN A 203 14.10 -17.08 19.64
N TRP A 204 12.98 -17.48 20.26
CA TRP A 204 12.31 -16.73 21.32
C TRP A 204 11.89 -15.31 20.89
N ILE A 205 11.59 -15.13 19.61
CA ILE A 205 11.03 -13.90 19.05
C ILE A 205 9.53 -14.09 18.84
N VAL A 206 8.72 -13.39 19.63
CA VAL A 206 7.27 -13.39 19.46
C VAL A 206 6.91 -12.57 18.21
N LEU A 207 6.36 -13.24 17.20
CA LEU A 207 5.92 -12.59 15.96
C LEU A 207 4.47 -12.11 16.10
N ARG A 208 4.25 -10.81 15.96
CA ARG A 208 2.93 -10.16 15.95
C ARG A 208 2.59 -9.66 14.55
N TYR A 209 1.30 -9.66 14.22
CA TYR A 209 0.82 -9.26 12.91
C TYR A 209 -0.06 -8.03 13.00
N VAL A 210 0.08 -7.15 12.02
CA VAL A 210 -0.81 -5.99 11.82
C VAL A 210 -1.40 -6.11 10.42
N TRP A 211 -2.64 -6.59 10.31
CA TRP A 211 -3.33 -6.88 9.05
C TRP A 211 -3.94 -5.64 8.44
N TYR A 212 -3.91 -5.50 7.10
CA TYR A 212 -4.31 -4.28 6.37
C TYR A 212 -5.60 -3.60 6.85
N TYR A 213 -6.62 -4.38 7.24
CA TYR A 213 -7.92 -3.90 7.72
C TYR A 213 -7.94 -3.43 9.19
N GLU A 214 -6.87 -3.68 9.97
CA GLU A 214 -6.77 -3.27 11.37
C GLU A 214 -6.28 -1.83 11.51
N ASP A 215 -6.81 -1.11 12.50
CA ASP A 215 -6.27 0.18 12.92
C ASP A 215 -4.95 -0.03 13.69
N PRO A 216 -3.79 0.39 13.15
CA PRO A 216 -2.48 0.24 13.77
C PRO A 216 -2.40 0.94 15.14
N TYR A 217 -3.13 2.03 15.38
CA TYR A 217 -3.13 2.67 16.70
C TYR A 217 -3.80 1.81 17.77
N VAL A 218 -4.77 0.97 17.39
CA VAL A 218 -5.45 0.08 18.32
C VAL A 218 -4.67 -1.23 18.47
N ILE A 219 -4.35 -1.88 17.35
CA ILE A 219 -3.78 -3.23 17.38
C ILE A 219 -2.34 -3.24 17.90
N ILE A 220 -1.53 -2.22 17.62
CA ILE A 220 -0.16 -2.14 18.15
C ILE A 220 -0.21 -1.99 19.67
N LEU A 221 -1.07 -1.12 20.20
CA LEU A 221 -1.21 -0.95 21.65
C LEU A 221 -1.67 -2.25 22.31
N LYS A 222 -2.59 -2.97 21.68
CA LYS A 222 -3.01 -4.30 22.15
C LYS A 222 -1.83 -5.27 22.21
N HIS A 223 -1.03 -5.37 21.14
CA HIS A 223 0.16 -6.24 21.12
C HIS A 223 1.16 -5.88 22.21
N LEU A 224 1.42 -4.59 22.42
CA LEU A 224 2.36 -4.13 23.44
C LEU A 224 1.88 -4.45 24.86
N ARG A 225 0.58 -4.31 25.14
CA ARG A 225 -0.02 -4.71 26.43
C ARG A 225 0.01 -6.21 26.66
N GLU A 226 -0.30 -7.01 25.64
CA GLU A 226 -0.22 -8.48 25.72
C GLU A 226 1.21 -9.00 25.93
N LEU A 227 2.20 -8.21 25.53
CA LEU A 227 3.62 -8.46 25.79
C LEU A 227 4.12 -7.85 27.11
N TYR A 228 3.24 -7.20 27.89
CA TYR A 228 3.57 -6.51 29.14
C TYR A 228 4.65 -5.43 28.98
N LEU A 229 4.71 -4.79 27.81
CA LEU A 229 5.69 -3.74 27.49
C LEU A 229 5.18 -2.33 27.84
N ILE A 230 3.86 -2.18 27.97
CA ILE A 230 3.18 -0.93 28.36
C ILE A 230 1.98 -1.26 29.26
N GLU A 231 1.48 -0.24 29.97
CA GLU A 231 0.25 -0.31 30.79
C GLU A 231 -1.06 -0.22 29.98
#